data_AF-A0AA40BW25-F1
#
_entry.id   AF-A0AA40BW25-F1
#
_cell.length_a   1.000
_cell.length_b   1.000
_cell.length_c   1.000
_cell.angle_alpha   90.00
_cell.angle_beta   90.00
_cell.angle_gamma   90.00
#
_symmetry.space_group_name_H-M   'P 1'
#
loop_
_entity.id
_entity.type
_entity.pdbx_description
1 polymer ?
#
loop_
_entity_poly.entity_id
_entity_poly.type
_entity_poly.pdbx_seq_one_letter_code
_entity_poly.pdbx_strand_id
1 'polypeptide(L)'
;MATMQNYSKVFTRRTSVISGARYSSRRCAAAFSTSSKAPSSQKTSSTKARYYAPSNVDTRIYGKAISPRVVEFARKYDIGYPGVLNIIRGRTIHGLTVAVSDRHTFHFYHIDMLLEGEAPDIDMYLSMYIDATAKPLWLYSVSQGEVSIKQVVKETAKKMASSAFIAALKVLGYDECGRALPYLGDVKTPNPRAGTELYGTVKLSSLKATEIVNVPKKVLVADLAQFIEDMLVPRLVRNVGGGQKAGAKRPLPPARIRKSHDSGLAD
;
A
#
# COMPACT_ATOMS: atom_id res chain seq x y z
N MET A 1 31.77 -45.74 23.36
CA MET A 1 30.70 -45.98 22.36
C MET A 1 30.93 -45.05 21.17
N ALA A 2 31.19 -45.67 20.01
CA ALA A 2 31.05 -45.22 18.61
C ALA A 2 31.35 -43.76 18.20
N THR A 3 32.56 -43.59 17.63
CA THR A 3 32.91 -43.03 16.30
C THR A 3 32.01 -42.01 15.57
N MET A 4 32.60 -40.83 15.30
CA MET A 4 33.03 -40.35 13.96
C MET A 4 31.99 -40.29 12.81
N GLN A 5 31.77 -39.11 12.20
CA GLN A 5 32.26 -38.78 10.85
C GLN A 5 31.86 -37.39 10.33
N ASN A 6 32.87 -36.72 9.79
CA ASN A 6 32.84 -35.49 8.99
C ASN A 6 32.11 -35.68 7.66
N TYR A 7 31.43 -34.65 7.17
CA TYR A 7 31.29 -34.39 5.74
C TYR A 7 31.61 -32.93 5.43
N SER A 8 32.77 -32.75 4.81
CA SER A 8 33.19 -31.57 4.06
C SER A 8 33.29 -32.00 2.60
N LYS A 9 32.73 -31.19 1.68
CA LYS A 9 33.06 -31.08 0.24
C LYS A 9 32.10 -30.04 -0.37
N VAL A 10 32.55 -28.82 -0.62
CA VAL A 10 33.24 -28.38 -1.86
C VAL A 10 32.35 -28.60 -3.08
N PHE A 11 31.73 -27.52 -3.58
CA PHE A 11 31.35 -27.44 -4.99
C PHE A 11 31.85 -26.13 -5.59
N THR A 12 32.60 -26.31 -6.65
CA THR A 12 33.53 -25.37 -7.28
C THR A 12 32.80 -24.48 -8.29
N ARG A 13 33.29 -23.25 -8.43
CA ARG A 13 32.97 -22.31 -9.51
C ARG A 13 33.24 -22.96 -10.89
N ARG A 14 32.38 -22.63 -11.87
CA ARG A 14 32.77 -22.57 -13.28
C ARG A 14 32.29 -21.28 -13.93
N THR A 15 33.25 -20.57 -14.52
CA THR A 15 33.17 -19.40 -15.38
C THR A 15 33.27 -19.82 -16.86
N SER A 16 32.57 -19.12 -17.75
CA SER A 16 32.87 -18.77 -19.17
C SER A 16 31.54 -18.26 -19.77
N VAL A 17 31.36 -17.02 -20.23
CA VAL A 17 32.01 -16.24 -21.32
C VAL A 17 31.95 -16.96 -22.66
N ILE A 18 30.95 -16.63 -23.50
CA ILE A 18 31.05 -16.60 -24.97
C ILE A 18 30.17 -15.45 -25.53
N SER A 19 30.86 -14.56 -26.24
CA SER A 19 30.50 -13.68 -27.37
C SER A 19 29.15 -13.95 -28.07
N GLY A 20 28.41 -12.97 -28.59
CA GLY A 20 28.82 -11.95 -29.54
C GLY A 20 28.11 -12.21 -30.87
N ALA A 21 27.08 -11.45 -31.20
CA ALA A 21 26.44 -11.46 -32.52
C ALA A 21 26.05 -10.03 -32.91
N ARG A 22 26.87 -9.42 -33.78
CA ARG A 22 26.53 -8.30 -34.64
C ARG A 22 26.16 -8.87 -36.01
N TYR A 23 25.04 -8.46 -36.59
CA TYR A 23 24.69 -8.41 -38.02
C TYR A 23 23.25 -7.82 -38.05
N SER A 24 22.78 -7.00 -38.97
CA SER A 24 23.36 -6.33 -40.12
C SER A 24 22.44 -5.16 -40.47
N SER A 25 23.02 -4.05 -40.90
CA SER A 25 22.34 -2.98 -41.60
C SER A 25 21.95 -3.42 -43.01
N ARG A 26 20.67 -3.34 -43.37
CA ARG A 26 20.27 -3.09 -44.76
C ARG A 26 19.11 -2.12 -44.86
N ARG A 27 19.38 -1.12 -45.69
CA ARG A 27 18.52 -0.07 -46.20
C ARG A 27 17.36 -0.67 -46.99
N CYS A 28 16.19 -0.07 -46.88
CA CYS A 28 15.32 0.17 -48.03
C CYS A 28 14.74 1.57 -47.88
N ALA A 29 15.10 2.43 -48.83
CA ALA A 29 14.43 3.69 -49.08
C ALA A 29 13.28 3.44 -50.06
N ALA A 30 12.12 4.05 -49.81
CA ALA A 30 11.23 4.53 -50.86
C ALA A 30 10.28 5.57 -50.25
N ALA A 31 10.29 6.75 -50.87
CA ALA A 31 9.42 7.88 -50.59
C ALA A 31 7.94 7.53 -50.82
N PHE A 32 7.02 8.23 -50.15
CA PHE A 32 5.88 8.85 -50.84
C PHE A 32 5.13 9.86 -49.94
N SER A 33 4.87 11.02 -50.55
CA SER A 33 3.84 12.04 -50.31
C SER A 33 3.63 12.65 -48.92
N THR A 34 3.96 13.94 -48.89
CA THR A 34 3.41 15.00 -48.06
C THR A 34 1.87 14.99 -47.97
N SER A 35 1.35 14.92 -46.75
CA SER A 35 0.03 15.44 -46.39
C SER A 35 0.15 16.19 -45.07
N SER A 36 0.32 17.50 -45.18
CA SER A 36 0.26 18.44 -44.06
C SER A 36 -1.15 18.44 -43.44
N LYS A 37 -1.30 17.85 -42.26
CA LYS A 37 -2.39 18.20 -41.34
C LYS A 37 -1.79 18.84 -40.11
N ALA A 38 -2.25 20.06 -39.83
CA ALA A 38 -1.86 20.89 -38.72
C ALA A 38 -1.91 20.13 -37.38
N PRO A 39 -1.00 20.42 -36.44
CA PRO A 39 -1.03 19.80 -35.12
C PRO A 39 -2.27 20.30 -34.37
N SER A 40 -3.29 19.43 -34.28
CA SER A 40 -4.37 19.61 -33.33
C SER A 40 -3.76 19.63 -31.93
N SER A 41 -3.82 20.78 -31.30
CA SER A 41 -3.51 21.01 -29.89
C SER A 41 -4.07 19.87 -29.04
N GLN A 42 -3.22 18.92 -28.65
CA GLN A 42 -3.54 17.95 -27.63
C GLN A 42 -3.72 18.74 -26.34
N LYS A 43 -4.98 18.95 -25.95
CA LYS A 43 -5.33 19.33 -24.59
C LYS A 43 -4.66 18.29 -23.70
N THR A 44 -3.59 18.69 -23.04
CA THR A 44 -3.06 17.97 -21.89
C THR A 44 -4.23 17.86 -20.92
N SER A 45 -4.85 16.69 -20.87
CA SER A 45 -5.77 16.33 -19.81
C SER A 45 -4.91 16.25 -18.55
N SER A 46 -4.70 17.42 -17.94
CA SER A 46 -4.37 17.55 -16.53
C SER A 46 -5.33 16.60 -15.81
N THR A 47 -4.78 15.46 -15.38
CA THR A 47 -5.43 14.54 -14.46
C THR A 47 -5.55 15.31 -13.15
N LYS A 48 -6.51 16.25 -13.08
CA LYS A 48 -6.95 16.83 -11.83
C LYS A 48 -7.35 15.64 -10.98
N ALA A 49 -6.57 15.37 -9.94
CA ALA A 49 -7.00 14.53 -8.84
C ALA A 49 -8.42 14.99 -8.51
N ARG A 50 -9.41 14.13 -8.78
CA ARG A 50 -10.79 14.41 -8.41
C ARG A 50 -10.78 14.42 -6.90
N TYR A 51 -10.66 15.61 -6.33
CA TYR A 51 -10.95 15.86 -4.93
C TYR A 51 -12.41 15.47 -4.74
N TYR A 52 -12.66 14.26 -4.26
CA TYR A 52 -14.00 13.89 -3.82
C TYR A 52 -14.31 14.81 -2.64
N ALA A 53 -15.23 15.75 -2.85
CA ALA A 53 -15.76 16.55 -1.77
C ALA A 53 -16.26 15.60 -0.66
N PRO A 54 -16.02 15.90 0.62
CA PRO A 54 -16.43 15.04 1.76
C PRO A 54 -17.95 14.85 1.91
N SER A 55 -18.76 15.34 0.96
CA SER A 55 -20.22 15.35 1.01
C SER A 55 -20.91 14.10 0.44
N ASN A 56 -20.22 13.27 -0.35
CA ASN A 56 -20.82 12.05 -0.93
C ASN A 56 -20.21 10.80 -0.30
N VAL A 57 -20.25 10.71 1.02
CA VAL A 57 -20.02 9.42 1.68
C VAL A 57 -21.29 8.60 1.44
N ASP A 58 -21.24 7.60 0.55
CA ASP A 58 -22.36 6.69 0.32
C ASP A 58 -22.74 6.06 1.66
N THR A 59 -23.92 6.41 2.18
CA THR A 59 -24.39 5.94 3.49
C THR A 59 -24.87 4.49 3.44
N ARG A 60 -24.76 3.85 2.27
CA ARG A 60 -25.07 2.43 2.09
C ARG A 60 -23.83 1.66 1.66
N ILE A 61 -23.62 0.50 2.27
CA ILE A 61 -22.60 -0.46 1.89
C ILE A 61 -23.28 -1.80 1.69
N TYR A 62 -23.15 -2.37 0.49
CA TYR A 62 -23.85 -3.61 0.10
C TYR A 62 -25.37 -3.57 0.29
N GLY A 63 -25.98 -2.39 0.08
CA GLY A 63 -27.42 -2.19 0.24
C GLY A 63 -27.88 -2.03 1.69
N LYS A 64 -26.98 -2.16 2.67
CA LYS A 64 -27.28 -1.93 4.09
C LYS A 64 -26.89 -0.51 4.49
N ALA A 65 -27.68 0.14 5.32
CA ALA A 65 -27.39 1.47 5.83
C ALA A 65 -26.32 1.43 6.93
N ILE A 66 -25.46 2.44 6.92
CA ILE A 66 -24.43 2.67 7.93
C ILE A 66 -25.02 3.48 9.07
N SER A 67 -24.61 3.17 10.30
CA SER A 67 -25.04 3.94 11.46
C SER A 67 -24.76 5.44 11.27
N PRO A 68 -25.73 6.34 11.56
CA PRO A 68 -25.52 7.79 11.50
C PRO A 68 -24.29 8.26 12.28
N ARG A 69 -24.03 7.63 13.44
CA ARG A 69 -22.87 7.92 14.27
C ARG A 69 -21.55 7.59 13.56
N VAL A 70 -21.50 6.47 12.84
CA VAL A 70 -20.34 6.09 12.03
C VAL A 70 -20.17 7.04 10.84
N VAL A 71 -21.27 7.51 10.23
CA VAL A 71 -21.22 8.52 9.15
C VAL A 71 -20.61 9.83 9.67
N GLU A 72 -21.03 10.29 10.84
CA GLU A 72 -20.45 11.48 11.48
C GLU A 72 -18.98 11.30 11.83
N PHE A 73 -18.62 10.15 12.40
CA PHE A 73 -17.24 9.79 12.69
C PHE A 73 -16.38 9.79 11.42
N ALA A 74 -16.84 9.13 10.36
CA ALA A 74 -16.17 9.04 9.08
C ALA A 74 -15.92 10.44 8.49
N ARG A 75 -16.93 11.31 8.54
CA ARG A 75 -16.81 12.71 8.11
C ARG A 75 -15.80 13.50 8.96
N LYS A 76 -15.84 13.33 10.29
CA LYS A 76 -14.96 14.05 11.23
C LYS A 76 -13.48 13.70 11.04
N TYR A 77 -13.17 12.44 10.75
CA TYR A 77 -11.80 11.93 10.60
C TYR A 77 -11.37 11.75 9.13
N ASP A 78 -12.20 12.19 8.18
CA ASP A 78 -11.99 12.04 6.72
C ASP A 78 -11.81 10.58 6.24
N ILE A 79 -12.40 9.61 6.93
CA ILE A 79 -12.31 8.18 6.61
C ILE A 79 -13.39 7.81 5.60
N GLY A 80 -13.01 7.17 4.50
CA GLY A 80 -13.91 6.62 3.49
C GLY A 80 -14.34 5.18 3.78
N TYR A 81 -15.29 4.68 2.99
CA TYR A 81 -15.71 3.27 3.03
C TYR A 81 -14.92 2.42 2.04
N PRO A 82 -14.80 1.08 2.24
CA PRO A 82 -14.01 0.20 1.37
C PRO A 82 -14.39 0.27 -0.12
N GLY A 83 -15.62 0.69 -0.44
CA GLY A 83 -16.08 0.86 -1.82
C GLY A 83 -15.27 1.88 -2.63
N VAL A 84 -14.54 2.79 -1.97
CA VAL A 84 -13.69 3.78 -2.66
C VAL A 84 -12.30 3.22 -3.03
N LEU A 85 -11.95 2.00 -2.58
CA LEU A 85 -10.69 1.35 -2.95
C LEU A 85 -10.73 0.95 -4.43
N ASN A 86 -9.84 1.53 -5.22
CA ASN A 86 -9.74 1.26 -6.65
C ASN A 86 -8.69 0.18 -6.90
N ILE A 87 -9.11 -0.97 -7.45
CA ILE A 87 -8.20 -2.01 -7.92
C ILE A 87 -7.34 -1.45 -9.05
N ILE A 88 -6.03 -1.54 -8.91
CA ILE A 88 -5.08 -1.19 -9.96
C ILE A 88 -5.11 -2.32 -11.00
N ARG A 89 -5.95 -2.14 -12.02
CA ARG A 89 -6.16 -3.13 -13.10
C ARG A 89 -4.91 -3.28 -13.97
N GLY A 90 -4.74 -4.47 -14.53
CA GLY A 90 -3.70 -4.76 -15.53
C GLY A 90 -2.31 -5.09 -14.98
N ARG A 91 -2.11 -5.09 -13.65
CA ARG A 91 -0.83 -5.46 -13.03
C ARG A 91 -1.05 -6.34 -11.80
N THR A 92 -0.88 -7.65 -11.97
CA THR A 92 -0.81 -8.63 -10.89
C THR A 92 0.64 -8.92 -10.56
N ILE A 93 0.99 -9.01 -9.27
CA ILE A 93 2.36 -9.28 -8.82
C ILE A 93 2.36 -10.66 -8.16
N HIS A 94 2.76 -11.70 -8.89
CA HIS A 94 2.81 -13.08 -8.36
C HIS A 94 1.51 -13.54 -7.69
N GLY A 95 0.35 -13.29 -8.32
CA GLY A 95 -0.95 -13.62 -7.74
C GLY A 95 -1.49 -12.60 -6.72
N LEU A 96 -0.78 -11.50 -6.50
CA LEU A 96 -1.24 -10.36 -5.70
C LEU A 96 -1.97 -9.34 -6.56
N THR A 97 -3.10 -8.86 -6.07
CA THR A 97 -3.77 -7.65 -6.57
C THR A 97 -3.67 -6.53 -5.55
N VAL A 98 -3.55 -5.30 -6.04
CA VAL A 98 -3.45 -4.12 -5.20
C VAL A 98 -4.63 -3.20 -5.48
N ALA A 99 -5.35 -2.83 -4.43
CA ALA A 99 -6.32 -1.75 -4.47
C ALA A 99 -5.83 -0.57 -3.65
N VAL A 100 -6.13 0.64 -4.10
CA VAL A 100 -5.62 1.87 -3.51
C VAL A 100 -6.72 2.93 -3.38
N SER A 101 -6.63 3.72 -2.33
CA SER A 101 -7.42 4.93 -2.10
C SER A 101 -6.49 6.03 -1.62
N ASP A 102 -6.70 7.26 -2.10
CA ASP A 102 -6.03 8.49 -1.64
C ASP A 102 -6.58 9.01 -0.30
N ARG A 103 -7.59 8.32 0.25
CA ARG A 103 -8.15 8.51 1.58
C ARG A 103 -7.96 7.25 2.42
N HIS A 104 -7.88 7.44 3.73
CA HIS A 104 -8.01 6.34 4.69
C HIS A 104 -9.38 5.71 4.56
N THR A 105 -9.47 4.37 4.56
CA THR A 105 -10.75 3.67 4.44
C THR A 105 -10.95 2.69 5.57
N PHE A 106 -12.18 2.49 6.04
CA PHE A 106 -12.48 1.38 6.95
C PHE A 106 -12.01 0.03 6.39
N HIS A 107 -11.73 -0.91 7.28
CA HIS A 107 -11.36 -2.26 6.90
C HIS A 107 -12.62 -3.02 6.48
N PHE A 108 -12.57 -3.77 5.38
CA PHE A 108 -13.72 -4.54 4.89
C PHE A 108 -14.34 -5.45 5.95
N TYR A 109 -13.52 -6.18 6.73
CA TYR A 109 -13.99 -7.03 7.84
C TYR A 109 -14.77 -6.30 8.94
N HIS A 110 -14.62 -4.99 9.10
CA HIS A 110 -15.33 -4.26 10.15
C HIS A 110 -16.67 -3.70 9.67
N ILE A 111 -17.01 -3.82 8.38
CA ILE A 111 -18.18 -3.16 7.80
C ILE A 111 -19.48 -3.58 8.47
N ASP A 112 -19.66 -4.88 8.76
CA ASP A 112 -20.88 -5.35 9.42
C ASP A 112 -21.04 -4.76 10.84
N MET A 113 -19.94 -4.37 11.50
CA MET A 113 -19.97 -3.72 12.82
C MET A 113 -20.38 -2.24 12.73
N LEU A 114 -20.27 -1.63 11.55
CA LEU A 114 -20.52 -0.21 11.30
C LEU A 114 -21.96 0.08 10.83
N LEU A 115 -22.78 -0.96 10.64
CA LEU A 115 -24.15 -0.85 10.16
C LEU A 115 -25.09 -0.25 11.22
N GLU A 116 -26.34 0.07 10.84
CA GLU A 116 -27.33 0.67 11.76
C GLU A 116 -27.57 -0.10 13.06
N GLY A 117 -27.42 -1.43 13.05
CA GLY A 117 -27.48 -2.29 14.24
C GLY A 117 -26.12 -2.43 14.91
N GLU A 118 -25.45 -1.30 15.18
CA GLU A 118 -24.06 -1.22 15.67
C GLU A 118 -23.64 -2.39 16.58
N ALA A 119 -22.44 -2.91 16.38
CA ALA A 119 -21.91 -3.92 17.27
C ALA A 119 -21.75 -3.37 18.71
N PRO A 120 -21.92 -4.19 19.77
CA PRO A 120 -21.79 -3.74 21.16
C PRO A 120 -20.45 -3.06 21.48
N ASP A 121 -19.41 -3.37 20.72
CA ASP A 121 -18.04 -2.89 20.85
C ASP A 121 -17.66 -1.83 19.80
N ILE A 122 -18.63 -1.15 19.18
CA ILE A 122 -18.39 -0.11 18.17
C ILE A 122 -17.42 0.99 18.64
N ASP A 123 -17.49 1.40 19.91
CA ASP A 123 -16.60 2.41 20.48
C ASP A 123 -15.14 2.01 20.43
N MET A 124 -14.87 0.73 20.70
CA MET A 124 -13.54 0.15 20.60
C MET A 124 -13.06 0.25 19.15
N TYR A 125 -13.87 -0.15 18.17
CA TYR A 125 -13.48 -0.05 16.75
C TYR A 125 -13.23 1.39 16.31
N LEU A 126 -14.12 2.33 16.67
CA LEU A 126 -13.94 3.73 16.33
C LEU A 126 -12.65 4.30 16.97
N SER A 127 -12.35 3.96 18.22
CA SER A 127 -11.11 4.37 18.88
C SER A 127 -9.85 3.85 18.17
N MET A 128 -9.87 2.60 17.68
CA MET A 128 -8.77 2.03 16.90
C MET A 128 -8.52 2.82 15.61
N TYR A 129 -9.59 3.32 14.97
CA TYR A 129 -9.46 4.15 13.77
C TYR A 129 -8.90 5.53 14.07
N ILE A 130 -9.25 6.13 15.21
CA ILE A 130 -8.62 7.38 15.67
C ILE A 130 -7.12 7.18 15.81
N ASP A 131 -6.69 6.14 16.52
CA ASP A 131 -5.27 5.85 16.72
C ASP A 131 -4.56 5.57 15.39
N ALA A 132 -5.23 4.89 14.46
CA ALA A 132 -4.70 4.61 13.14
C ALA A 132 -4.49 5.88 12.29
N THR A 133 -5.26 6.95 12.50
CA THR A 133 -5.09 8.22 11.75
C THR A 133 -3.71 8.87 11.95
N ALA A 134 -2.98 8.48 13.00
CA ALA A 134 -1.60 8.92 13.20
C ALA A 134 -0.65 8.43 12.09
N LYS A 135 -1.01 7.35 11.38
CA LYS A 135 -0.22 6.75 10.29
C LYS A 135 -0.71 7.26 8.93
N PRO A 136 0.13 7.85 8.08
CA PRO A 136 -0.32 8.37 6.79
C PRO A 136 -0.72 7.26 5.82
N LEU A 137 -0.05 6.10 5.85
CA LEU A 137 -0.41 4.94 5.02
C LEU A 137 -1.05 3.84 5.86
N TRP A 138 -2.24 3.40 5.45
CA TRP A 138 -2.90 2.21 5.99
C TRP A 138 -2.68 1.04 5.04
N LEU A 139 -2.19 -0.08 5.58
CA LEU A 139 -1.94 -1.30 4.83
C LEU A 139 -2.87 -2.41 5.30
N TYR A 140 -3.71 -2.89 4.40
CA TYR A 140 -4.55 -4.06 4.60
C TYR A 140 -4.05 -5.20 3.73
N SER A 141 -4.08 -6.41 4.26
CA SER A 141 -3.68 -7.62 3.54
C SER A 141 -4.73 -8.70 3.76
N VAL A 142 -5.27 -9.23 2.67
CA VAL A 142 -6.32 -10.25 2.68
C VAL A 142 -5.97 -11.38 1.73
N SER A 143 -6.46 -12.57 2.01
CA SER A 143 -6.36 -13.72 1.10
C SER A 143 -7.75 -14.18 0.74
N GLN A 144 -8.12 -14.12 -0.54
CA GLN A 144 -9.51 -14.29 -1.00
C GLN A 144 -9.69 -15.29 -2.15
N GLY A 145 -8.63 -15.71 -2.85
CA GLY A 145 -8.81 -16.32 -4.18
C GLY A 145 -8.88 -17.84 -4.30
N GLU A 146 -8.40 -18.62 -3.32
CA GLU A 146 -8.29 -20.09 -3.49
C GLU A 146 -9.10 -20.85 -2.44
N VAL A 147 -10.25 -21.40 -2.84
CA VAL A 147 -11.20 -22.11 -1.94
C VAL A 147 -10.58 -23.41 -1.39
N SER A 148 -9.86 -24.16 -2.21
CA SER A 148 -9.32 -25.49 -1.89
C SER A 148 -7.98 -25.50 -1.13
N ILE A 149 -7.48 -24.33 -0.71
CA ILE A 149 -6.14 -24.21 -0.12
C ILE A 149 -6.19 -24.11 1.40
N LYS A 150 -5.24 -24.81 2.03
CA LYS A 150 -5.03 -24.82 3.48
C LYS A 150 -4.91 -23.40 4.03
N GLN A 151 -5.62 -23.12 5.13
CA GLN A 151 -5.62 -21.80 5.78
C GLN A 151 -4.20 -21.32 6.14
N VAL A 152 -3.31 -22.25 6.54
CA VAL A 152 -1.91 -21.94 6.84
C VAL A 152 -1.19 -21.29 5.66
N VAL A 153 -1.46 -21.74 4.43
CA VAL A 153 -0.85 -21.16 3.21
C VAL A 153 -1.42 -19.76 2.96
N LYS A 154 -2.73 -19.56 3.18
CA LYS A 154 -3.38 -18.24 3.03
C LYS A 154 -2.81 -17.20 4.00
N GLU A 155 -2.65 -17.56 5.27
CA GLU A 155 -2.05 -16.70 6.28
C GLU A 155 -0.56 -16.45 6.01
N THR A 156 0.17 -17.47 5.55
CA THR A 156 1.58 -17.31 5.16
C THR A 156 1.72 -16.34 3.99
N ALA A 157 0.89 -16.46 2.95
CA ALA A 157 0.87 -15.55 1.82
C ALA A 157 0.53 -14.11 2.26
N LYS A 158 -0.47 -13.93 3.12
CA LYS A 158 -0.86 -12.62 3.67
C LYS A 158 0.31 -11.97 4.42
N LYS A 159 0.95 -12.71 5.34
CA LYS A 159 2.11 -12.22 6.10
C LYS A 159 3.30 -11.91 5.20
N MET A 160 3.56 -12.77 4.21
CA MET A 160 4.64 -12.58 3.25
C MET A 160 4.42 -11.34 2.38
N ALA A 161 3.21 -11.15 1.84
CA ALA A 161 2.85 -9.98 1.05
C ALA A 161 3.01 -8.67 1.86
N SER A 162 2.48 -8.63 3.10
CA SER A 162 2.66 -7.46 3.97
C SER A 162 4.13 -7.20 4.30
N SER A 163 4.89 -8.24 4.65
CA SER A 163 6.30 -8.10 4.99
C SER A 163 7.15 -7.66 3.79
N ALA A 164 6.85 -8.17 2.59
CA ALA A 164 7.52 -7.77 1.36
C ALA A 164 7.17 -6.33 0.97
N PHE A 165 5.92 -5.91 1.13
CA PHE A 165 5.51 -4.52 0.88
C PHE A 165 6.22 -3.53 1.82
N ILE A 166 6.29 -3.84 3.12
CA ILE A 166 7.02 -3.01 4.08
C ILE A 166 8.52 -2.96 3.74
N ALA A 167 9.12 -4.08 3.34
CA ALA A 167 10.51 -4.10 2.91
C ALA A 167 10.72 -3.27 1.63
N ALA A 168 9.78 -3.31 0.68
CA ALA A 168 9.80 -2.49 -0.53
C ALA A 168 9.69 -0.99 -0.21
N LEU A 169 8.84 -0.59 0.74
CA LEU A 169 8.80 0.79 1.24
C LEU A 169 10.15 1.24 1.79
N LYS A 170 10.80 0.40 2.60
CA LYS A 170 12.13 0.70 3.17
C LYS A 170 13.20 0.89 2.10
N VAL A 171 13.19 0.04 1.05
CA VAL A 171 14.09 0.19 -0.12
C VAL A 171 13.91 1.55 -0.80
N LEU A 172 12.67 2.05 -0.86
CA LEU A 172 12.33 3.35 -1.45
C LEU A 172 12.51 4.54 -0.48
N GLY A 173 13.01 4.30 0.73
CA GLY A 173 13.23 5.33 1.73
C GLY A 173 11.99 5.75 2.50
N TYR A 174 10.99 4.88 2.65
CA TYR A 174 9.83 5.11 3.50
C TYR A 174 9.87 4.23 4.76
N ASP A 175 9.27 4.71 5.85
CA ASP A 175 8.95 3.88 7.01
C ASP A 175 7.76 2.93 6.72
N GLU A 176 7.44 2.06 7.68
CA GLU A 176 6.31 1.12 7.56
C GLU A 176 4.93 1.80 7.52
N CYS A 177 4.86 3.08 7.90
CA CYS A 177 3.66 3.89 7.90
C CYS A 177 3.59 4.81 6.67
N GLY A 178 4.54 4.74 5.74
CA GLY A 178 4.58 5.54 4.51
C GLY A 178 5.22 6.92 4.64
N ARG A 179 5.92 7.26 5.73
CA ARG A 179 6.66 8.54 5.82
C ARG A 179 8.03 8.42 5.20
N ALA A 180 8.44 9.40 4.41
CA ALA A 180 9.78 9.39 3.85
C ALA A 180 10.82 9.60 4.96
N LEU A 181 11.78 8.67 5.03
CA LEU A 181 12.94 8.76 5.90
C LEU A 181 13.88 9.86 5.39
N PRO A 182 14.63 10.55 6.25
CA PRO A 182 15.57 11.59 5.83
C PRO A 182 16.75 11.03 5.01
N TYR A 183 17.11 9.76 5.21
CA TYR A 183 18.23 9.09 4.55
C TYR A 183 17.82 7.72 3.99
N LEU A 184 18.49 7.27 2.93
CA LEU A 184 18.23 5.98 2.28
C LEU A 184 19.13 4.86 2.83
N GLY A 185 18.53 3.90 3.53
CA GLY A 185 19.25 2.73 4.04
C GLY A 185 20.28 3.08 5.12
N ASP A 186 21.35 2.28 5.20
CA ASP A 186 22.41 2.44 6.21
C ASP A 186 23.44 3.51 5.82
N VAL A 187 23.50 3.85 4.53
CA VAL A 187 24.36 4.90 4.00
C VAL A 187 23.61 6.20 4.21
N LYS A 188 24.23 7.21 4.84
CA LYS A 188 23.63 8.54 5.08
C LYS A 188 23.41 9.35 3.78
N THR A 189 23.03 8.69 2.69
CA THR A 189 22.62 9.30 1.43
C THR A 189 21.30 10.02 1.67
N PRO A 190 21.24 11.34 1.42
CA PRO A 190 19.99 12.10 1.55
C PRO A 190 18.88 11.48 0.70
N ASN A 191 17.70 11.31 1.29
CA ASN A 191 16.54 10.85 0.55
C ASN A 191 15.93 12.04 -0.22
N PRO A 192 15.83 11.99 -1.57
CA PRO A 192 15.20 13.06 -2.35
C PRO A 192 13.72 13.27 -2.00
N ARG A 193 13.10 12.31 -1.32
CA ARG A 193 11.70 12.36 -0.88
C ARG A 193 11.53 12.85 0.56
N ALA A 194 12.61 13.25 1.23
CA ALA A 194 12.53 13.74 2.61
C ALA A 194 11.48 14.87 2.72
N GLY A 195 10.64 14.79 3.75
CA GLY A 195 9.51 15.73 3.95
C GLY A 195 8.24 15.39 3.17
N THR A 196 8.18 14.22 2.52
CA THR A 196 6.96 13.68 1.91
C THR A 196 6.41 12.48 2.68
N GLU A 197 5.14 12.16 2.45
CA GLU A 197 4.48 10.95 2.95
C GLU A 197 3.58 10.33 1.88
N LEU A 198 3.44 9.01 1.90
CA LEU A 198 2.40 8.29 1.18
C LEU A 198 1.16 8.29 2.07
N TYR A 199 0.11 8.99 1.64
CA TYR A 199 -1.13 9.10 2.38
C TYR A 199 -2.26 8.32 1.71
N GLY A 200 -2.98 7.50 2.48
CA GLY A 200 -4.17 6.81 2.04
C GLY A 200 -4.22 5.35 2.49
N THR A 201 -4.99 4.52 1.78
CA THR A 201 -5.10 3.09 2.08
C THR A 201 -4.67 2.24 0.90
N VAL A 202 -3.86 1.22 1.19
CA VAL A 202 -3.44 0.18 0.26
C VAL A 202 -3.98 -1.16 0.76
N LYS A 203 -4.73 -1.86 -0.09
CA LYS A 203 -5.20 -3.22 0.16
C LYS A 203 -4.48 -4.18 -0.77
N LEU A 204 -3.73 -5.11 -0.18
CA LEU A 204 -3.12 -6.24 -0.85
C LEU A 204 -4.09 -7.42 -0.78
N SER A 205 -4.49 -7.97 -1.93
CA SER A 205 -5.37 -9.15 -1.98
C SER A 205 -4.67 -10.29 -2.69
N SER A 206 -4.36 -11.34 -1.95
CA SER A 206 -3.78 -12.59 -2.46
C SER A 206 -4.87 -13.39 -3.17
N LEU A 207 -4.83 -13.38 -4.50
CA LEU A 207 -5.70 -14.21 -5.33
C LEU A 207 -5.11 -15.61 -5.49
N LYS A 208 -3.79 -15.73 -5.56
CA LYS A 208 -3.09 -17.02 -5.64
C LYS A 208 -2.03 -17.10 -4.55
N ALA A 209 -2.40 -17.65 -3.40
CA ALA A 209 -1.57 -17.74 -2.21
C ALA A 209 -0.35 -18.65 -2.43
N THR A 210 -0.50 -19.72 -3.21
CA THR A 210 0.60 -20.63 -3.54
C THR A 210 1.71 -19.96 -4.35
N GLU A 211 1.34 -19.15 -5.35
CA GLU A 211 2.31 -18.38 -6.14
C GLU A 211 3.12 -17.44 -5.24
N ILE A 212 2.45 -16.68 -4.36
CA ILE A 212 3.12 -15.75 -3.44
C ILE A 212 4.13 -16.47 -2.54
N VAL A 213 3.74 -17.60 -1.94
CA VAL A 213 4.59 -18.33 -0.98
C VAL A 213 5.80 -18.98 -1.64
N ASN A 214 5.68 -19.36 -2.91
CA ASN A 214 6.76 -20.01 -3.66
C ASN A 214 7.75 -19.01 -4.29
N VAL A 215 7.40 -17.72 -4.33
CA VAL A 215 8.31 -16.70 -4.88
C VAL A 215 9.35 -16.31 -3.83
N PRO A 216 10.65 -16.26 -4.19
CA PRO A 216 11.67 -15.75 -3.29
C PRO A 216 11.34 -14.33 -2.83
N LYS A 217 11.31 -14.10 -1.51
CA LYS A 217 10.93 -12.80 -0.92
C LYS A 217 11.66 -11.61 -1.55
N LYS A 218 12.95 -11.76 -1.89
CA LYS A 218 13.76 -10.70 -2.53
C LYS A 218 13.19 -10.27 -3.90
N VAL A 219 12.69 -11.22 -4.70
CA VAL A 219 12.06 -10.94 -5.99
C VAL A 219 10.74 -10.21 -5.77
N LEU A 220 9.91 -10.71 -4.85
CA LEU A 220 8.64 -10.07 -4.49
C LEU A 220 8.84 -8.62 -3.99
N VAL A 221 9.89 -8.38 -3.20
CA VAL A 221 10.26 -7.02 -2.73
C VAL A 221 10.66 -6.12 -3.90
N ALA A 222 11.48 -6.59 -4.83
CA ALA A 222 11.91 -5.79 -5.99
C ALA A 222 10.71 -5.40 -6.88
N ASP A 223 9.82 -6.35 -7.16
CA ASP A 223 8.63 -6.10 -7.99
C ASP A 223 7.64 -5.17 -7.30
N LEU A 224 7.46 -5.32 -5.98
CA LEU A 224 6.65 -4.40 -5.19
C LEU A 224 7.27 -3.00 -5.10
N ALA A 225 8.59 -2.87 -5.01
CA ALA A 225 9.26 -1.57 -5.00
C ALA A 225 9.03 -0.86 -6.34
N GLN A 226 9.23 -1.55 -7.46
CA GLN A 226 8.93 -1.01 -8.78
C GLN A 226 7.45 -0.60 -8.90
N PHE A 227 6.54 -1.44 -8.40
CA PHE A 227 5.11 -1.13 -8.41
C PHE A 227 4.76 0.11 -7.58
N ILE A 228 5.32 0.23 -6.37
CA ILE A 228 5.10 1.39 -5.49
C ILE A 228 5.55 2.66 -6.23
N GLU A 229 6.73 2.64 -6.84
CA GLU A 229 7.28 3.76 -7.58
C GLU A 229 6.40 4.16 -8.77
N ASP A 230 5.99 3.19 -9.59
CA ASP A 230 5.24 3.46 -10.82
C ASP A 230 3.78 3.85 -10.54
N MET A 231 3.15 3.25 -9.53
CA MET A 231 1.69 3.24 -9.39
C MET A 231 1.16 3.86 -8.11
N LEU A 232 1.92 3.83 -7.01
CA LEU A 232 1.47 4.36 -5.71
C LEU A 232 2.02 5.76 -5.45
N VAL A 233 3.32 6.00 -5.67
CA VAL A 233 3.94 7.32 -5.46
C VAL A 233 3.19 8.41 -6.23
N PRO A 234 2.87 8.27 -7.54
CA PRO A 234 2.16 9.32 -8.27
C PRO A 234 0.74 9.60 -7.78
N ARG A 235 0.15 8.70 -6.97
CA ARG A 235 -1.23 8.79 -6.49
C ARG A 235 -1.33 9.21 -5.03
N LEU A 236 -0.38 8.81 -4.20
CA LEU A 236 -0.48 8.91 -2.74
C LEU A 236 0.50 9.90 -2.12
N VAL A 237 1.52 10.36 -2.86
CA VAL A 237 2.53 11.26 -2.29
C VAL A 237 1.92 12.61 -1.90
N ARG A 238 2.25 13.08 -0.69
CA ARG A 238 1.88 14.38 -0.14
C ARG A 238 3.09 15.06 0.49
N ASN A 239 3.16 16.39 0.38
CA ASN A 239 4.19 17.20 1.02
C ASN A 239 3.76 17.52 2.45
N VAL A 240 4.60 17.21 3.44
CA VAL A 240 4.31 17.43 4.87
C VAL A 240 4.63 18.89 5.27
N GLY A 241 5.51 19.58 4.53
CA GLY A 241 5.97 20.95 4.84
C GLY A 241 5.38 22.07 4.00
N GLY A 242 4.55 21.78 3.00
CA GLY A 242 3.90 22.79 2.16
C GLY A 242 2.50 23.07 2.70
N GLY A 243 2.34 24.16 3.46
CA GLY A 243 1.06 24.56 4.04
C GLY A 243 -0.06 24.69 3.00
N GLN A 244 -0.78 23.61 2.75
CA GLN A 244 -2.11 23.70 2.16
C GLN A 244 -3.06 24.18 3.25
N LYS A 245 -3.41 25.47 3.17
CA LYS A 245 -4.70 25.97 3.61
C LYS A 245 -5.79 25.21 2.86
N ALA A 246 -6.20 24.05 3.36
CA ALA A 246 -7.36 23.31 2.89
C ALA A 246 -8.19 22.89 4.11
N GLY A 247 -9.07 23.79 4.55
CA GLY A 247 -10.45 23.47 4.95
C GLY A 247 -10.75 22.63 6.18
N ALA A 248 -9.80 21.97 6.84
CA ALA A 248 -10.04 21.29 8.10
C ALA A 248 -8.77 21.29 8.95
N LYS A 249 -8.77 22.05 10.05
CA LYS A 249 -7.80 21.82 11.13
C LYS A 249 -7.97 20.35 11.53
N ARG A 250 -6.99 19.50 11.20
CA ARG A 250 -6.96 18.11 11.69
C ARG A 250 -7.13 18.18 13.21
N PRO A 251 -8.10 17.46 13.80
CA PRO A 251 -8.10 17.28 15.24
C PRO A 251 -6.76 16.65 15.61
N LEU A 252 -5.96 17.35 16.41
CA LEU A 252 -4.81 16.71 17.04
C LEU A 252 -5.34 15.50 17.81
N PRO A 253 -4.66 14.34 17.76
CA PRO A 253 -5.06 13.21 18.59
C PRO A 253 -5.16 13.70 20.05
N PRO A 254 -6.20 13.29 20.79
CA PRO A 254 -6.32 13.67 22.19
C PRO A 254 -5.03 13.27 22.91
N ALA A 255 -4.44 14.22 23.64
CA ALA A 255 -3.24 13.96 24.42
C ALA A 255 -3.52 12.76 25.32
N ARG A 256 -2.69 11.72 25.20
CA ARG A 256 -2.83 10.48 25.95
C ARG A 256 -2.71 10.82 27.43
N ILE A 257 -3.84 10.95 28.12
CA ILE A 257 -3.89 11.16 29.57
C ILE A 257 -3.27 9.90 30.18
N ARG A 258 -2.01 10.01 30.62
CA ARG A 258 -1.40 9.00 31.48
C ARG A 258 -2.21 9.02 32.77
N LYS A 259 -3.08 8.04 32.98
CA LYS A 259 -3.61 7.76 34.31
C LYS A 259 -2.41 7.45 35.19
N SER A 260 -2.01 8.40 36.01
CA SER A 260 -1.13 8.16 37.15
C SER A 260 -1.85 7.12 38.00
N HIS A 261 -1.25 5.94 38.09
CA HIS A 261 -1.67 4.90 39.01
C HIS A 261 -1.32 5.42 40.40
N ASP A 262 -2.30 6.02 41.07
CA ASP A 262 -2.20 6.39 42.47
C ASP A 262 -2.31 5.10 43.27
N SER A 263 -1.17 4.54 43.67
CA SER A 263 -1.10 3.44 44.61
C SER A 263 -1.32 3.99 46.02
N GLY A 264 -2.58 4.20 46.38
CA GLY A 264 -2.97 4.39 47.77
C GLY A 264 -2.85 3.06 48.50
N LEU A 265 -1.69 2.82 49.12
CA LEU A 265 -1.62 1.98 50.32
C LEU A 265 -2.29 2.79 51.44
N ALA A 266 -3.38 2.24 51.97
CA ALA A 266 -3.90 2.59 53.28
C ALA A 266 -3.62 1.41 54.22
N ASP A 267 -3.20 1.79 55.44
CA ASP A 267 -2.76 0.94 56.55
C ASP A 267 -3.78 -0.12 57.01
#